data_AF-A0A944RR19-F1
#
_entry.id   AF-A0A944RR19-F1
#
_cell.length_a   1.000
_cell.length_b   1.000
_cell.length_c   1.000
_cell.angle_alpha   90.00
_cell.angle_beta   90.00
_cell.angle_gamma   90.00
#
_symmetry.space_group_name_H-M   'P 1'
#
loop_
_entity.id
_entity.type
_entity.pdbx_description
1 polymer ?
#
loop_
_entity_poly.entity_id
_entity_poly.type
_entity_poly.pdbx_seq_one_letter_code
_entity_poly.pdbx_strand_id
1 'polypeptide(L)' 'MTKWICSNCGYSMEADVPPEECPSCKQKCEFIDNSCYTPDCDTQGTDNRIK' A
#
# COMPACT_ATOMS: atom_id res chain seq x y z
N MET A 1 -2.09 -4.49 -13.66
CA MET A 1 -2.48 -3.34 -12.83
C MET A 1 -1.60 -3.39 -11.60
N THR A 2 -0.71 -2.41 -11.46
CA THR A 2 0.27 -2.35 -10.38
C THR A 2 -0.36 -1.58 -9.21
N LYS A 3 -0.25 -2.13 -8.00
CA LYS A 3 -0.79 -1.53 -6.79
C LYS A 3 0.32 -0.79 -6.06
N TRP A 4 0.23 0.51 -6.00
CA TRP A 4 1.18 1.38 -5.33
C TRP A 4 0.69 1.70 -3.93
N ILE A 5 1.58 1.67 -2.94
CA ILE A 5 1.31 2.15 -1.59
C ILE A 5 2.26 3.29 -1.24
N CYS A 6 1.71 4.39 -0.75
CA CYS A 6 2.49 5.51 -0.26
C CYS A 6 3.25 5.09 1.00
N SER A 7 4.58 5.20 0.98
CA SER A 7 5.41 4.87 2.14
C SER A 7 5.24 5.84 3.32
N ASN A 8 4.66 7.02 3.10
CA ASN A 8 4.48 8.05 4.13
C ASN A 8 3.15 7.90 4.89
N CYS A 9 2.04 7.75 4.17
CA CYS A 9 0.71 7.69 4.77
C CYS A 9 0.00 6.33 4.64
N GLY A 10 0.57 5.36 3.93
CA GLY A 10 -0.07 4.06 3.68
C GLY A 10 -1.20 4.08 2.65
N TYR A 11 -1.37 5.19 1.91
CA TYR A 11 -2.38 5.30 0.86
C TYR A 11 -2.11 4.34 -0.29
N SER A 12 -3.05 3.44 -0.60
CA SER A 12 -2.94 2.49 -1.71
C SER A 12 -3.71 2.96 -2.94
N MET A 13 -3.10 2.89 -4.13
CA MET A 13 -3.72 3.20 -5.41
C MET A 13 -3.30 2.23 -6.50
N GLU A 14 -4.11 2.07 -7.53
CA GLU A 14 -3.80 1.20 -8.68
C GLU A 14 -3.52 2.07 -9.90
N ALA A 15 -2.29 2.00 -10.41
CA ALA A 15 -1.83 2.79 -11.56
C ALA A 15 -0.66 2.09 -12.25
N ASP A 16 -0.43 2.36 -13.53
CA ASP A 16 0.74 1.83 -14.23
C ASP A 16 2.04 2.49 -13.76
N VAL A 17 1.96 3.79 -13.43
CA VAL A 17 3.07 4.64 -12.96
C VAL A 17 2.60 5.45 -11.74
N PRO A 18 3.37 5.49 -10.64
CA PRO A 18 3.01 6.27 -9.47
C PRO A 18 3.30 7.76 -9.67
N PRO A 19 2.48 8.66 -9.11
CA PRO A 19 2.77 10.09 -9.13
C PRO A 19 3.92 10.46 -8.17
N GLU A 20 4.64 11.54 -8.43
CA GLU A 20 5.65 12.08 -7.49
C GLU A 20 4.99 12.63 -6.21
N GLU A 21 3.76 13.12 -6.30
CA GLU A 21 3.01 13.66 -5.18
C GLU A 21 1.82 12.76 -4.85
N CYS A 22 1.68 12.39 -3.57
CA CYS A 22 0.56 11.56 -3.17
C CYS A 22 -0.73 12.38 -3.04
N PRO A 23 -1.85 11.92 -3.62
CA PRO A 23 -3.12 12.64 -3.56
C PRO A 23 -3.73 12.66 -2.15
N SER A 24 -3.32 11.76 -1.27
CA SER A 24 -3.82 11.66 0.11
C SER A 24 -3.11 12.62 1.05
N CYS A 25 -1.77 12.58 1.10
CA CYS A 25 -0.99 13.45 1.98
C CYS A 25 -0.52 14.76 1.33
N LYS A 26 -0.66 14.89 0.00
CA LYS A 26 -0.23 16.06 -0.79
C LYS A 26 1.23 16.44 -0.57
N GLN A 27 2.06 15.42 -0.39
CA GLN A 27 3.50 15.56 -0.23
C GLN A 27 4.22 14.72 -1.28
N LYS A 28 5.45 15.12 -1.59
CA LYS A 28 6.37 14.29 -2.38
C LYS A 28 6.76 13.08 -1.56
N CYS A 29 6.38 11.90 -2.02
CA CYS A 29 6.65 10.66 -1.30
C CYS A 29 6.83 9.50 -2.26
N GLU A 30 7.63 8.54 -1.82
CA GLU A 30 7.90 7.34 -2.59
C GLU A 30 6.71 6.38 -2.49
N PHE A 31 6.30 5.88 -3.65
CA PHE A 31 5.30 4.86 -3.79
C PHE A 31 6.00 3.52 -3.98
N ILE A 32 5.68 2.58 -3.10
CA ILE A 32 6.22 1.23 -3.13
C ILE A 32 5.22 0.37 -3.89
N ASP A 33 5.73 -0.48 -4.79
CA ASP A 33 4.91 -1.49 -5.43
C ASP A 33 4.49 -2.55 -4.39
N ASN A 34 3.21 -2.55 -4.06
CA ASN A 34 2.54 -3.53 -3.22
C ASN A 34 1.71 -4.51 -4.06
N SER A 35 2.10 -4.72 -5.31
CA SER A 35 1.59 -5.82 -6.14
C SER A 35 2.11 -7.14 -5.56
N CYS A 36 1.46 -7.59 -4.48
CA CYS A 36 1.58 -8.94 -3.93
C CYS A 36 3.02 -9.37 -3.56
N TYR A 37 3.70 -8.62 -2.68
CA TYR A 37 4.99 -9.04 -2.10
C TYR A 37 5.06 -9.02 -0.57
N THR A 38 3.93 -8.89 0.13
CA THR A 38 3.88 -9.39 1.51
C THR A 38 3.25 -10.78 1.49
N PRO A 39 4.01 -11.85 1.76
CA PRO A 39 3.43 -13.17 2.03
C PRO A 39 2.44 -13.16 3.22
N ASP A 40 2.37 -12.05 3.99
CA ASP A 40 1.38 -11.74 5.01
C ASP A 40 0.04 -11.19 4.48
N CYS A 41 -0.29 -11.38 3.20
CA CYS A 41 -1.70 -11.34 2.78
C CYS A 41 -2.38 -12.60 3.34
N ASP A 42 -2.43 -12.67 4.67
CA ASP A 42 -2.82 -13.82 5.45
C ASP A 42 -4.31 -14.07 5.20
N THR A 43 -4.53 -15.12 4.42
CA THR A 43 -5.81 -15.75 4.12
C THR A 43 -6.39 -16.45 5.37
N GLN A 44 -6.32 -15.87 6.56
CA GLN A 44 -7.02 -16.42 7.72
C GLN A 44 -7.72 -15.32 8.51
N GLY A 45 -9.04 -15.35 8.42
CA GLY A 45 -9.91 -14.59 9.30
C GLY A 45 -9.59 -14.90 10.76
N THR A 46 -9.50 -13.82 11.54
CA THR A 46 -9.35 -13.74 13.00
C THR A 46 -7.90 -13.73 13.52
N ASP A 47 -7.47 -12.52 13.85
CA ASP A 47 -6.27 -12.22 14.62
C ASP A 47 -6.42 -12.75 16.06
N ASN A 48 -5.56 -13.66 16.50
CA ASN A 48 -5.61 -14.24 17.87
C ASN A 48 -5.02 -13.31 18.96
N ARG A 49 -4.63 -12.06 18.64
CA ARG A 49 -4.17 -11.07 19.64
C ARG A 49 -5.33 -10.38 20.36
N ILE A 50 -6.55 -10.57 19.89
CA ILE A 50 -7.80 -10.25 20.60
C ILE A 50 -8.29 -11.53 21.27
N LYS A 51 -7.68 -11.86 22.42
CA LYS A 51 -8.24 -12.79 23.40
C LYS A 51 -8.36 -12.09 24.74
#